data_AF-A0A202CCE6-F1
#
_entry.id   AF-A0A202CCE6-F1
#
_cell.length_a   1.000
_cell.length_b   1.000
_cell.length_c   1.000
_cell.angle_alpha   90.00
_cell.angle_beta   90.00
_cell.angle_gamma   90.00
#
_symmetry.space_group_name_H-M   'P 1'
#
loop_
_entity.id
_entity.type
_entity.pdbx_description
1 polymer ?
#
loop_
_entity_poly.entity_id
_entity_poly.type
_entity_poly.pdbx_seq_one_letter_code
_entity_poly.pdbx_strand_id
1 'polypeptide(L)' 'MGSDKEGKVNAIYHKAIGETSLFEDYVEIVVNWANMLYPAENSLLEHEIVPLDVYSPLDMRAPGGST' A
#
# COMPACT_ATOMS: atom_id res chain seq x y z
N MET A 1 -12.77 -2.37 4.51
CA MET A 1 -13.20 -0.99 4.80
C MET A 1 -14.53 -1.03 5.53
N GLY A 2 -14.71 -0.18 6.54
CA GLY A 2 -15.94 -0.04 7.33
C GLY A 2 -16.48 1.39 7.25
N SER A 3 -17.79 1.53 7.33
CA SER A 3 -18.49 2.82 7.35
C SER A 3 -19.56 2.85 8.43
N ASP A 4 -19.89 4.04 8.93
CA ASP A 4 -21.05 4.23 9.80
C ASP A 4 -22.36 4.33 8.99
N LYS A 5 -23.48 4.52 9.70
CA LYS A 5 -24.82 4.67 9.11
C LYS A 5 -24.99 5.97 8.32
N GLU A 6 -24.11 6.94 8.53
CA GLU A 6 -24.10 8.25 7.84
C GLU A 6 -23.21 8.20 6.59
N GLY A 7 -22.52 7.07 6.34
CA GLY A 7 -21.68 6.84 5.18
C GLY A 7 -20.23 7.31 5.37
N LYS A 8 -19.84 7.76 6.57
CA LYS A 8 -18.44 8.12 6.85
C LYS A 8 -17.61 6.86 7.01
N VAL A 9 -16.47 6.81 6.31
CA VAL A 9 -15.49 5.72 6.48
C VAL A 9 -14.87 5.84 7.87
N ASN A 10 -15.02 4.80 8.68
CA ASN A 10 -14.52 4.76 10.06
C ASN A 10 -13.38 3.75 10.25
N ALA A 11 -13.19 2.83 9.31
CA ALA A 11 -12.12 1.86 9.33
C ALA A 11 -11.55 1.53 7.94
N ILE A 12 -10.22 1.53 7.81
CA ILE A 12 -9.49 1.12 6.61
C ILE A 12 -8.45 0.07 7.00
N TYR A 13 -8.52 -1.09 6.36
CA TYR A 13 -7.47 -2.10 6.38
C TYR A 13 -6.94 -2.23 4.96
N HIS A 14 -5.66 -1.94 4.75
CA HIS A 14 -5.00 -2.04 3.46
C HIS A 14 -3.69 -2.80 3.62
N LYS A 15 -3.64 -4.01 3.05
CA LYS A 15 -2.43 -4.82 2.99
C LYS A 15 -1.96 -4.93 1.55
N ALA A 16 -0.69 -4.58 1.30
CA ALA A 16 -0.02 -4.74 0.02
C ALA A 16 1.21 -5.64 0.17
N ILE A 17 1.50 -6.41 -0.89
CA ILE A 17 2.71 -7.23 -0.98
C ILE A 17 3.46 -6.78 -2.24
N GLY A 18 4.66 -6.24 -2.07
CA GLY A 18 5.53 -5.79 -3.15
C GLY A 18 6.60 -6.83 -3.48
N GLU A 19 6.99 -6.91 -4.74
CA GLU A 19 8.14 -7.71 -5.16
C GLU A 19 9.45 -6.91 -5.04
N THR A 20 10.52 -7.59 -4.66
CA THR A 20 11.87 -7.00 -4.65
C THR A 20 12.91 -8.03 -5.11
N SER A 21 14.11 -7.59 -5.47
CA SER A 21 15.15 -8.53 -5.90
C SER A 21 15.84 -9.18 -4.69
N LEU A 22 16.58 -10.26 -4.92
CA LEU A 22 17.38 -10.88 -3.84
C LEU A 22 18.59 -10.04 -3.40
N PHE A 23 18.99 -9.03 -4.19
CA PHE A 23 20.23 -8.28 -3.99
C PHE A 23 20.01 -6.81 -3.62
N GLU A 24 18.78 -6.31 -3.67
CA GLU A 24 18.39 -4.96 -3.27
C GLU A 24 17.01 -4.99 -2.61
N ASP A 25 16.82 -4.14 -1.59
CA ASP A 25 15.51 -3.88 -0.99
C ASP A 25 14.86 -2.67 -1.69
N TYR A 26 13.84 -2.92 -2.51
CA TYR A 26 13.01 -1.93 -3.20
C TYR A 26 11.60 -1.91 -2.63
N VAL A 27 11.06 -0.71 -2.38
CA VAL A 27 9.74 -0.51 -1.75
C VAL A 27 8.98 0.61 -2.48
N GLU A 28 7.79 0.30 -3.00
CA GLU A 28 6.84 1.31 -3.48
C GLU A 28 5.92 1.81 -2.36
N ILE A 29 5.52 3.08 -2.41
CA ILE A 29 4.63 3.68 -1.41
C ILE A 29 3.16 3.41 -1.78
N VAL A 30 2.69 2.17 -1.61
CA VAL A 30 1.35 1.74 -2.04
C VAL A 30 0.28 1.99 -0.97
N VAL A 31 0.56 1.65 0.29
CA VAL A 31 -0.50 1.57 1.30
C VAL A 31 -0.97 2.93 1.82
N ASN A 32 -0.16 3.97 1.67
CA ASN A 32 -0.39 5.29 2.28
C ASN A 32 -1.56 6.06 1.64
N TRP A 33 -1.86 5.80 0.37
CA TRP A 33 -2.86 6.56 -0.38
C TRP A 33 -4.29 6.39 0.15
N ALA A 34 -4.62 5.20 0.69
CA ALA A 34 -5.96 4.89 1.16
C ALA A 34 -6.41 5.82 2.30
N ASN A 35 -5.54 6.06 3.29
CA ASN A 35 -5.87 6.93 4.43
C ASN A 35 -5.71 8.41 4.09
N MET A 36 -4.90 8.76 3.08
CA MET A 36 -4.79 10.14 2.60
C MET A 36 -6.06 10.60 1.88
N LEU A 37 -6.69 9.72 1.09
CA LEU A 37 -7.92 10.03 0.35
C LEU A 37 -9.16 9.95 1.23
N TYR A 38 -9.22 8.97 2.15
CA TYR A 38 -10.34 8.75 3.03
C TYR A 38 -9.85 8.62 4.48
N PRO A 39 -9.75 9.72 5.24
CA PRO A 39 -9.29 9.66 6.61
C PRO A 39 -10.24 8.83 7.47
N ALA A 40 -9.73 7.73 8.03
CA ALA A 40 -10.47 6.84 8.92
C ALA A 40 -9.81 6.81 10.30
N GLU A 41 -10.63 6.89 11.36
CA GLU A 41 -10.13 6.84 12.75
C GLU A 41 -9.42 5.52 13.07
N ASN A 42 -9.83 4.43 12.42
CA ASN A 42 -9.23 3.10 12.58
C ASN A 42 -8.53 2.70 11.27
N SER A 43 -7.25 3.01 11.12
CA SER A 43 -6.46 2.62 9.95
C SER A 43 -5.39 1.60 10.32
N LEU A 44 -5.31 0.52 9.55
CA LEU A 44 -4.21 -0.45 9.59
C LEU A 44 -3.69 -0.63 8.16
N LEU A 45 -2.44 -0.22 7.95
CA LEU A 45 -1.76 -0.22 6.66
C LEU A 45 -0.54 -1.13 6.76
N GLU A 46 -0.53 -2.22 6.01
CA GLU A 46 0.53 -3.23 6.06
C GLU A 46 1.18 -3.37 4.69
N HIS A 47 2.49 -3.14 4.60
CA HIS A 47 3.25 -3.38 3.37
C HIS A 47 4.34 -4.42 3.65
N GLU A 48 4.26 -5.55 2.97
CA GLU A 48 5.25 -6.62 3.03
C GLU A 48 6.01 -6.69 1.71
N ILE A 49 7.30 -7.02 1.76
CA ILE A 49 8.13 -7.21 0.57
C ILE A 49 8.55 -8.67 0.46
N VAL A 50 8.47 -9.22 -0.75
CA VAL A 50 8.87 -10.59 -1.05
C VAL A 50 10.06 -10.56 -2.01
N PRO A 51 11.22 -11.09 -1.59
CA PRO A 51 12.40 -11.16 -2.44
C PRO A 51 12.23 -12.29 -3.46
N LEU A 52 12.41 -11.97 -4.74
CA LEU A 52 12.26 -12.88 -5.88
C LEU A 52 13.53 -12.89 -6.74
N ASP A 53 13.76 -13.97 -7.49
CA ASP A 53 14.87 -14.14 -8.45
C ASP A 53 14.63 -13.31 -9.74
N VAL A 54 14.36 -12.02 -9.59
CA VAL A 54 14.16 -11.05 -10.67
C VAL A 54 14.99 -9.80 -10.42
N TYR A 55 15.24 -9.00 -11.46
CA TYR A 55 15.86 -7.69 -11.27
C TYR A 55 14.92 -6.76 -10.48
N SER A 56 15.51 -5.89 -9.66
CA SER A 56 14.77 -4.94 -8.84
C SER A 56 13.81 -4.12 -9.68
N PRO A 57 12.53 -3.98 -9.27
CA PRO A 57 11.61 -3.06 -9.93
C PRO A 57 12.17 -1.64 -9.92
N LEU A 58 11.75 -0.85 -10.91
CA LEU A 58 12.16 0.54 -11.09
C LEU A 58 10.91 1.43 -11.12
N ASP A 59 11.08 2.68 -10.68
CA ASP A 59 9.99 3.66 -10.62
C ASP A 59 9.28 3.80 -11.98
N MET A 60 7.98 3.47 -12.01
CA MET A 60 7.09 3.80 -13.12
C MET A 60 6.28 5.07 -12.80
N ARG A 61 5.47 5.55 -13.75
CA ARG A 61 4.68 6.79 -13.55
C ARG A 61 3.73 6.64 -12.35
N ALA A 62 3.89 7.51 -11.36
CA ALA A 62 3.19 7.47 -10.07
C ALA A 62 3.47 6.18 -9.27
N PRO A 63 4.73 5.95 -8.85
CA PRO A 63 5.14 4.70 -8.20
C PRO A 63 4.36 4.51 -6.89
N GLY A 64 3.70 3.36 -6.77
CA GLY A 64 2.77 3.02 -5.68
C GLY A 64 1.44 3.80 -5.62
N GLY A 65 1.23 4.84 -6.43
CA GLY A 65 -0.01 5.63 -6.41
C GLY A 65 -1.08 5.19 -7.42
N SER A 66 -0.70 4.35 -8.39
CA SER A 66 -1.60 3.82 -9.43
C SER A 66 -1.92 2.34 -9.26
N THR A 67 -1.33 1.70 -8.25
CA THR A 67 -1.42 0.27 -7.94
C THR A 67 -2.31 0.07 -6.72
#